data_AF-A0A7I7VQU4-F1
#
_entry.id   AF-A0A7I7VQU4-F1
#
_cell.length_a   1.000
_cell.length_b   1.000
_cell.length_c   1.000
_cell.angle_alpha   90.00
_cell.angle_beta   90.00
_cell.angle_gamma   90.00
#
_symmetry.space_group_name_H-M   'P 1'
#
loop_
_entity.id
_entity.type
_entity.pdbx_description
1 polymer ?
#
loop_
_entity_poly.entity_id
_entity_poly.type
_entity_poly.pdbx_seq_one_letter_code
_entity_poly.pdbx_strand_id
1 'polypeptide(L)' 'MSDPDASWSVRLSPAADWALQRLPHKVAAAIAEFITVALPADPYRVSKPLKFQFEGWRVARRGDYRVTFRLLLSFCS' A
#
# COMPACT_ATOMS: atom_id res chain seq x y z
N MET A 1 -7.68 -22.72 -3.49
CA MET A 1 -8.25 -21.71 -4.41
C MET A 1 -8.47 -20.47 -3.59
N SER A 2 -7.62 -19.44 -3.76
CA SER A 2 -7.86 -18.14 -3.12
C SER A 2 -9.03 -17.48 -3.86
N ASP A 3 -10.00 -16.99 -3.10
CA ASP A 3 -11.18 -16.30 -3.59
C ASP A 3 -10.75 -15.10 -4.48
N PRO A 4 -11.09 -15.06 -5.78
CA PRO A 4 -10.69 -13.98 -6.67
C PRO A 4 -11.29 -12.62 -6.28
N ASP A 5 -12.28 -12.60 -5.38
CA ASP A 5 -12.89 -11.37 -4.84
C ASP A 5 -12.29 -10.90 -3.50
N ALA A 6 -11.33 -11.64 -2.92
CA ALA A 6 -10.65 -11.25 -1.69
C ALA A 6 -9.56 -10.18 -1.93
N SER A 7 -9.96 -9.05 -2.52
CA SER A 7 -9.13 -7.86 -2.61
C SER A 7 -9.00 -7.18 -1.25
N TRP A 8 -7.81 -6.66 -0.95
CA TRP A 8 -7.58 -5.95 0.31
C TRP A 8 -8.30 -4.59 0.30
N SER A 9 -8.87 -4.18 1.42
CA SER A 9 -9.30 -2.79 1.58
C SER A 9 -8.10 -1.90 1.91
N VAL A 10 -8.05 -0.71 1.32
CA VAL A 10 -6.99 0.27 1.57
C VAL A 10 -7.52 1.42 2.38
N ARG A 11 -6.82 1.74 3.48
CA ARG A 11 -7.05 2.95 4.28
C ARG A 11 -5.78 3.77 4.35
N LEU A 12 -5.92 5.07 4.06
CA LEU A 12 -4.84 6.03 4.20
C LEU A 12 -4.76 6.53 5.64
N SER A 13 -3.55 6.63 6.17
CA SER A 13 -3.32 7.41 7.38
C SER A 13 -3.40 8.90 7.06
N PRO A 14 -3.69 9.77 8.04
CA PRO A 14 -3.65 11.21 7.83
C PRO A 14 -2.32 11.68 7.24
N ALA A 15 -1.20 11.12 7.70
CA ALA A 15 0.12 11.45 7.17
C ALA A 15 0.29 11.06 5.70
N ALA A 16 -0.28 9.92 5.27
CA ALA A 16 -0.25 9.49 3.87
C ALA A 16 -1.10 10.40 2.98
N ASP A 17 -2.28 10.81 3.47
CA ASP A 17 -3.16 11.74 2.75
C ASP A 17 -2.48 13.11 2.55
N TRP A 18 -1.90 13.67 3.62
CA TRP A 18 -1.10 14.89 3.55
C TRP A 18 0.10 14.77 2.60
N ALA A 19 0.77 13.61 2.57
CA ALA A 19 1.89 13.39 1.66
C ALA A 19 1.44 13.41 0.19
N LEU A 20 0.30 12.81 -0.14
CA LEU A 20 -0.25 12.84 -1.50
C LEU A 20 -0.56 14.26 -1.97
N GLN A 21 -1.13 15.09 -1.11
CA GLN A 21 -1.47 16.48 -1.43
C GLN A 21 -0.25 17.37 -1.74
N ARG A 22 0.93 17.00 -1.24
CA ARG A 22 2.18 17.78 -1.43
C ARG A 22 2.98 17.37 -2.66
N LEU A 23 2.60 16.28 -3.33
CA LEU A 23 3.31 15.78 -4.50
C LEU A 23 2.85 16.49 -5.77
N PRO A 24 3.70 16.58 -6.81
CA PRO A 24 3.26 16.98 -8.13
C PRO A 24 2.09 16.10 -8.58
N HIS A 25 1.07 16.71 -9.18
CA HIS A 25 -0.20 16.03 -9.51
C HIS A 25 0.00 14.69 -10.23
N LYS A 26 0.91 14.65 -11.22
CA LYS A 26 1.21 13.42 -11.98
C LYS A 26 1.72 12.28 -11.09
N VAL A 27 2.55 12.59 -10.09
CA VAL A 27 3.09 11.59 -9.16
C VAL A 27 2.01 11.15 -8.18
N ALA A 28 1.22 12.09 -7.63
CA ALA A 28 0.11 11.79 -6.74
C ALA A 28 -0.93 10.88 -7.42
N ALA A 29 -1.30 11.16 -8.67
CA ALA A 29 -2.23 10.36 -9.46
C ALA A 29 -1.70 8.92 -9.68
N ALA A 30 -0.42 8.77 -10.04
CA ALA A 30 0.19 7.45 -10.21
C ALA A 30 0.23 6.64 -8.90
N ILE A 31 0.47 7.29 -7.76
CA ILE A 31 0.39 6.63 -6.46
C ILE A 31 -1.06 6.25 -6.14
N ALA A 32 -2.03 7.14 -6.36
CA ALA A 32 -3.45 6.90 -6.12
C ALA A 32 -3.94 5.68 -6.90
N GLU A 33 -3.67 5.61 -8.21
CA GLU A 33 -4.00 4.45 -9.05
C GLU A 33 -3.34 3.17 -8.53
N PHE A 34 -2.06 3.24 -8.16
CA PHE A 34 -1.35 2.10 -7.62
C PHE A 34 -2.00 1.58 -6.32
N ILE A 35 -2.34 2.46 -5.38
CA ILE A 35 -2.89 2.06 -4.08
C ILE A 35 -4.36 1.62 -4.17
N THR A 36 -5.11 2.03 -5.19
CA THR A 36 -6.53 1.63 -5.34
C THR A 36 -6.74 0.42 -6.24
N VAL A 37 -5.81 0.15 -7.17
CA VAL A 37 -5.96 -0.95 -8.15
C VAL A 37 -4.95 -2.06 -7.91
N ALA A 38 -3.65 -1.76 -8.02
CA ALA A 38 -2.61 -2.79 -8.07
C ALA A 38 -2.23 -3.33 -6.69
N LEU A 39 -2.15 -2.44 -5.69
CA LEU A 39 -1.79 -2.79 -4.33
C LEU A 39 -2.80 -3.75 -3.66
N PRO A 40 -4.12 -3.50 -3.71
CA PRO A 40 -5.08 -4.36 -3.04
C PRO A 40 -5.28 -5.72 -3.71
N ALA A 41 -4.92 -5.87 -4.99
CA ALA A 41 -5.02 -7.12 -5.72
C ALA A 41 -4.05 -8.19 -5.19
N ASP A 42 -2.79 -7.83 -4.95
CA ASP A 42 -1.80 -8.74 -4.36
C ASP A 42 -0.67 -7.93 -3.68
N PRO A 43 -0.89 -7.47 -2.43
CA PRO A 43 0.07 -6.63 -1.74
C PRO A 43 1.37 -7.37 -1.42
N TYR A 44 1.35 -8.71 -1.32
CA TYR A 44 2.56 -9.49 -1.06
C TYR A 44 3.48 -9.54 -2.27
N ARG A 45 2.92 -9.65 -3.48
CA ARG A 45 3.67 -9.71 -4.73
C ARG A 45 4.31 -8.37 -5.10
N VAL A 46 3.62 -7.26 -4.87
CA VAL A 46 4.08 -5.92 -5.27
C VAL A 46 4.96 -5.22 -4.23
N SER A 47 5.21 -5.85 -3.07
CA SER A 47 5.96 -5.24 -1.97
C SER A 47 6.99 -6.18 -1.34
N LYS A 48 7.91 -5.62 -0.56
CA LYS A 48 8.86 -6.37 0.27
C LYS A 48 8.67 -6.01 1.74
N PRO A 49 8.84 -6.97 2.68
CA PRO A 49 8.80 -6.68 4.10
C PRO A 49 9.99 -5.80 4.51
N LEU A 50 9.74 -4.85 5.41
CA LEU A 50 10.80 -4.15 6.13
C LEU A 50 11.29 -5.01 7.30
N LYS A 51 12.51 -4.72 7.77
CA LYS A 51 13.21 -5.47 8.83
C LYS A 51 13.47 -4.60 10.05
N PHE A 52 13.97 -5.21 11.13
CA PHE A 52 14.34 -4.55 12.38
C PHE A 52 13.15 -3.84 13.03
N GLN A 53 13.31 -2.58 13.46
CA GLN A 53 12.26 -1.77 14.09
C GLN A 53 11.00 -1.55 13.23
N PHE A 54 11.04 -1.89 11.94
CA PHE A 54 9.91 -1.78 11.01
C PHE A 54 9.30 -3.14 10.64
N GLU A 55 9.53 -4.16 11.45
CA GLU A 55 8.87 -5.45 11.26
C GLU A 55 7.34 -5.30 11.24
N GLY A 56 6.68 -6.03 10.35
CA GLY A 56 5.25 -5.89 10.07
C GLY A 56 4.88 -4.74 9.11
N TRP A 57 5.83 -3.90 8.72
CA TRP A 57 5.66 -2.96 7.61
C TRP A 57 6.17 -3.55 6.30
N ARG A 58 5.61 -3.04 5.20
CA ARG A 58 5.98 -3.40 3.83
C ARG A 58 6.21 -2.14 3.02
N VAL A 59 7.09 -2.25 2.02
CA VAL A 59 7.35 -1.19 1.06
C VAL A 59 7.16 -1.71 -0.36
N ALA A 60 6.35 -1.00 -1.13
CA ALA A 60 6.25 -1.17 -2.58
C ALA A 60 7.06 -0.06 -3.26
N ARG A 61 7.91 -0.43 -4.22
CA ARG A 61 8.73 0.52 -5.00
C ARG A 61 8.27 0.49 -6.46
N ARG A 62 7.95 1.67 -7.01
CA ARG A 62 7.53 1.84 -8.41
C ARG A 62 8.28 3.04 -8.98
N GLY A 63 9.27 2.78 -9.83
CA GLY A 63 10.18 3.80 -10.33
C GLY A 63 10.82 4.59 -9.17
N ASP A 64 10.49 5.87 -9.12
CA ASP A 64 11.07 6.84 -8.20
C ASP A 64 10.25 7.07 -6.92
N TYR A 65 9.06 6.48 -6.79
CA TYR A 65 8.26 6.58 -5.56
C TYR A 65 8.21 5.27 -4.78
N ARG A 66 7.91 5.40 -3.49
CA ARG A 66 7.73 4.29 -2.54
C ARG A 66 6.45 4.48 -1.75
N VAL A 67 5.72 3.38 -1.55
CA VAL A 67 4.54 3.33 -0.69
C VAL A 67 4.83 2.38 0.45
N THR A 68 4.80 2.90 1.68
CA THR A 68 5.03 2.13 2.91
C THR A 68 3.69 1.90 3.60
N PHE A 69 3.36 0.65 3.92
CA PHE A 69 2.07 0.26 4.46
C PHE A 69 2.17 -0.94 5.40
N ARG A 70 1.08 -1.24 6.10
CA ARG A 70 0.91 -2.47 6.90
C ARG A 70 -0.27 -3.25 6.37
N LEU A 71 -0.21 -4.57 6.50
CA LEU A 71 -1.35 -5.45 6.29
C LEU A 71 -2.00 -5.72 7.64
N LEU A 72 -3.29 -5.39 7.75
CA LEU A 72 -4.09 -5.66 8.93
C LEU A 72 -4.98 -6.86 8.60
N LEU A 73 -4.59 -8.03 9.09
CA LEU A 73 -5.45 -9.20 9.07
C LEU A 73 -6.46 -8.99 10.20
N SER A 74 -7.74 -8.80 9.86
CA SER A 74 -8.80 -8.87 10.85
C SER A 74 -8.95 -10.31 11.27
N PHE A 75 -8.36 -10.67 12.42
CA PHE A 75 -8.75 -11.88 13.13
C PHE A 75 -10.03 -11.54 13.89
N CYS A 76 -11.16 -12.07 13.42
CA CYS A 76 -12.39 -12.07 14.19
C CYS A 76 -12.14 -13.00 15.39
N SER A 77 -12.14 -12.43 16.60
CA SER A 77 -12.31 -13.17 17.85
C SER A 77 -13.77 -13.11 18.28
#